data_AF-A0A511J0E8-F1
#
_entry.id   AF-A0A511J0E8-F1
#
_cell.length_a   1.000
_cell.length_b   1.000
_cell.length_c   1.000
_cell.angle_alpha   90.00
_cell.angle_beta   90.00
_cell.angle_gamma   90.00
#
_symmetry.space_group_name_H-M   'P 1'
#
loop_
_entity.id
_entity.type
_entity.pdbx_description
1 polymer ?
#
loop_
_entity_poly.entity_id
_entity_poly.type
_entity_poly.pdbx_seq_one_letter_code
_entity_poly.pdbx_strand_id
1 'polypeptide(L)' 'MTFTQKNIEYRVAFDTSTNQFMAIDATNDKNVAFGITIEQAVRALHESN' A
#
# COMPACT_ATOMS: atom_id res chain seq x y z
N MET A 1 -10.98 7.42 27.26
CA MET A 1 -11.19 7.36 25.80
C MET A 1 -10.17 6.38 25.25
N THR A 2 -10.61 5.18 24.87
CA THR A 2 -9.74 4.19 24.24
C THR A 2 -9.49 4.66 22.82
N PHE A 3 -8.29 5.19 22.55
CA PHE A 3 -7.86 5.49 21.19
C PHE A 3 -7.59 4.16 20.50
N THR A 4 -8.58 3.61 19.81
CA THR A 4 -8.36 2.50 18.89
C THR A 4 -7.56 3.08 17.74
N GLN A 5 -6.24 2.94 17.82
CA GLN A 5 -5.32 3.29 16.73
C GLN A 5 -5.79 2.47 15.54
N LYS A 6 -6.48 3.14 14.60
CA LYS A 6 -7.03 2.52 13.40
C LYS A 6 -5.85 1.79 12.76
N ASN A 7 -5.91 0.45 12.75
CA ASN A 7 -4.83 -0.37 12.25
C ASN A 7 -4.50 0.14 10.85
N ILE A 8 -3.28 0.62 10.66
CA ILE A 8 -2.84 1.05 9.34
C ILE A 8 -2.83 -0.23 8.52
N GLU A 9 -3.69 -0.33 7.52
CA GLU A 9 -3.82 -1.54 6.70
C GLU A 9 -2.76 -1.57 5.60
N TYR A 10 -2.40 -0.41 5.06
CA TYR A 10 -1.39 -0.29 4.01
C TYR A 10 -0.75 1.11 4.01
N ARG A 11 0.46 1.19 3.46
CA ARG A 11 1.23 2.41 3.24
C ARG A 11 1.38 2.62 1.74
N VAL A 12 1.36 3.86 1.29
CA VAL A 12 1.55 4.19 -0.13
C VAL A 12 2.70 5.17 -0.26
N ALA A 13 3.62 4.87 -1.17
CA ALA A 13 4.72 5.74 -1.55
C ALA A 13 4.64 6.04 -3.06
N PHE A 14 5.11 7.21 -3.47
CA PHE A 14 5.25 7.55 -4.89
C PHE A 14 6.72 7.43 -5.27
N ASP A 15 7.03 6.54 -6.20
CA ASP A 15 8.37 6.40 -6.77
C ASP A 15 8.51 7.34 -7.96
N THR A 16 9.34 8.38 -7.80
CA THR A 16 9.63 9.38 -8.82
C THR A 16 10.54 8.85 -9.94
N SER A 17 11.20 7.70 -9.74
CA SER A 17 12.07 7.08 -10.74
C SER A 17 11.25 6.39 -11.83
N THR A 18 10.17 5.72 -11.42
CA THR A 18 9.25 4.98 -12.30
C THR A 18 7.95 5.73 -12.57
N ASN A 19 7.70 6.84 -11.85
CA ASN A 19 6.45 7.59 -11.81
C ASN A 19 5.23 6.70 -11.47
N GLN A 20 5.42 5.80 -10.50
CA GLN A 20 4.40 4.84 -10.08
C GLN A 20 4.15 4.92 -8.57
N PHE A 21 2.93 4.58 -8.17
CA PHE A 21 2.57 4.41 -6.78
C PHE A 21 2.92 2.99 -6.33
N MET A 22 3.56 2.90 -5.19
CA MET A 22 3.91 1.67 -4.50
C MET A 22 3.02 1.53 -3.26
N ALA A 23 2.17 0.51 -3.24
CA ALA A 23 1.41 0.10 -2.06
C ALA A 23 2.19 -0.97 -1.30
N ILE A 24 2.29 -0.81 0.01
CA ILE A 24 3.03 -1.69 0.92
C ILE A 24 2.05 -2.13 1.99
N ASP A 25 1.91 -3.44 2.17
CA ASP A 25 1.08 -3.98 3.25
C ASP A 25 1.70 -3.64 4.60
N ALA A 26 0.93 -3.04 5.50
CA ALA A 26 1.43 -2.63 6.80
C ALA A 26 1.63 -3.80 7.78
N THR A 27 1.05 -4.96 7.48
CA THR A 27 1.24 -6.21 8.22
C THR A 27 2.40 -7.04 7.67
N ASN A 28 2.78 -6.83 6.39
CA ASN A 28 3.84 -7.56 5.72
C ASN A 28 4.61 -6.66 4.74
N ASP A 29 5.71 -6.08 5.21
CA ASP A 29 6.58 -5.20 4.41
C ASP A 29 7.16 -5.84 3.15
N LYS A 30 7.07 -7.18 2.98
CA LYS A 30 7.48 -7.88 1.75
C LYS A 30 6.37 -7.94 0.71
N ASN A 31 5.11 -7.75 1.10
CA ASN A 31 4.01 -7.68 0.17
C ASN A 31 3.90 -6.23 -0.31
N VAL A 32 4.36 -6.01 -1.54
CA VAL A 32 4.39 -4.71 -2.18
C VAL A 32 3.81 -4.83 -3.59
N ALA A 33 3.04 -3.83 -3.98
CA ALA A 33 2.42 -3.77 -5.29
C ALA A 33 2.61 -2.38 -5.91
N PHE A 34 2.66 -2.34 -7.23
CA PHE A 34 2.87 -1.11 -7.99
C PHE A 34 1.65 -0.81 -8.85
N GLY A 35 1.37 0.47 -9.06
CA GLY A 35 0.27 0.92 -9.91
C GLY A 35 0.48 2.34 -10.41
N ILE A 36 -0.21 2.70 -11.50
CA ILE A 36 -0.17 4.08 -12.03
C ILE A 36 -1.02 5.02 -11.17
N THR A 37 -2.02 4.47 -10.47
CA THR A 37 -2.79 5.17 -9.44
C THR A 37 -2.73 4.41 -8.12
N ILE A 38 -3.07 5.10 -7.03
CA ILE A 38 -3.09 4.53 -5.67
C ILE A 38 -4.08 3.35 -5.61
N GLU A 39 -5.25 3.50 -6.22
CA GLU A 39 -6.29 2.46 -6.25
C GLU A 39 -5.80 1.21 -6.98
N GLN A 40 -5.08 1.39 -8.09
CA GLN A 40 -4.48 0.26 -8.81
C GLN A 40 -3.42 -0.44 -7.96
N ALA A 41 -2.55 0.33 -7.31
CA ALA A 41 -1.51 -0.24 -6.45
C ALA A 41 -2.10 -1.00 -5.26
N VAL A 42 -3.11 -0.45 -4.59
CA VAL A 42 -3.79 -1.09 -3.46
C VAL A 42 -4.58 -2.32 -3.90
N ARG A 43 -5.21 -2.29 -5.08
CA ARG A 43 -5.93 -3.43 -5.63
C ARG A 43 -4.97 -4.58 -5.98
N ALA A 44 -3.84 -4.26 -6.61
CA ALA A 44 -2.79 -5.23 -6.91
C ALA A 44 -2.20 -5.84 -5.63
N LEU A 45 -2.10 -5.06 -4.54
CA LEU A 45 -1.68 -5.55 -3.23
C LEU A 45 -2.68 -6.57 -2.66
N HIS A 46 -3.99 -6.29 -2.78
CA HIS A 46 -5.06 -7.17 -2.32
C HIS A 46 -5.23 -8.43 -3.17
N GLU A 47 -5.00 -8.36 -4.49
CA GLU A 47 -5.10 -9.52 -5.39
C GLU A 47 -3.89 -10.48 -5.26
N SER A 48 -2.79 -10.03 -4.65
CA SER A 48 -1.57 -10.84 -4.47
C SER A 48 -1.56 -11.67 -3.18
N ASN A 49 -2.66 -11.71 -2.42
CA ASN A 49 -2.83 -12.45 -1.17
C ASN A 49 -3.91 -13.53 -1.33
#